data_AF-A0A8D8JDV4-F1
#
_entry.id   AF-A0A8D8JDV4-F1
#
_cell.length_a   1.000
_cell.length_b   1.000
_cell.length_c   1.000
_cell.angle_alpha   90.00
_cell.angle_beta   90.00
_cell.angle_gamma   90.00
#
_symmetry.space_group_name_H-M   'P 1'
#
loop_
_entity.id
_entity.type
_entity.pdbx_description
1 polymer ?
#
loop_
_entity_poly.entity_id
_entity_poly.type
_entity_poly.pdbx_seq_one_letter_code
_entity_poly.pdbx_strand_id
1 'polypeptide(L)'
;MGTPSASSNFRSNFVYIYDIPWTEQKRLTCQLDQDGKWVPLALKRMGYGAVEVEDIQRCCAQSGRSPAEQLLKKWGNLNHTITDLFVVMSQEGLFSAMEIIKRFVDPQLHYLIKQESLVAESRKELNGPPAPSAPVLEHSKDGNSDSVVPPAAFQQKVPAVAPPIVPVVAPQPPQVLFGPASIPGGLPQFSYEELRSATDNWSKENELGRGGFGIVYKGFFKL
;
A
#
# COMPACT_ATOMS: atom_id res chain seq x y z
N MET A 1 23.56 -40.88 15.03
CA MET A 1 23.53 -40.27 13.69
C MET A 1 22.24 -39.47 13.60
N GLY A 2 22.30 -38.15 13.80
CA GLY A 2 21.12 -37.29 13.71
C GLY A 2 20.91 -36.86 12.26
N THR A 3 19.74 -37.14 11.71
CA THR A 3 19.32 -36.65 10.39
C THR A 3 19.14 -35.13 10.44
N PRO A 4 19.71 -34.34 9.51
CA PRO A 4 19.40 -32.93 9.41
C PRO A 4 17.93 -32.80 8.95
N SER A 5 17.10 -32.22 9.81
CA SER A 5 15.75 -31.80 9.46
C SER A 5 15.82 -30.89 8.23
N ALA A 6 15.16 -31.28 7.15
CA ALA A 6 15.09 -30.51 5.92
C ALA A 6 14.35 -29.20 6.20
N SER A 7 15.08 -28.16 6.55
CA SER A 7 14.62 -26.77 6.43
C SER A 7 14.29 -26.58 4.95
N SER A 8 13.00 -26.61 4.63
CA SER A 8 12.50 -26.34 3.29
C SER A 8 13.02 -24.97 2.86
N ASN A 9 14.06 -24.97 2.04
CA ASN A 9 14.60 -23.76 1.42
C ASN A 9 13.63 -23.35 0.32
N PHE A 10 12.43 -22.91 0.70
CA PHE A 10 11.56 -22.16 -0.20
C PHE A 10 12.20 -20.77 -0.38
N ARG A 11 13.28 -20.72 -1.18
CA ARG A 11 13.92 -19.49 -1.61
C ARG A 11 13.19 -19.00 -2.84
N SER A 12 11.97 -18.54 -2.65
CA SER A 12 11.27 -17.80 -3.69
C SER A 12 11.92 -16.43 -3.83
N ASN A 13 12.21 -16.01 -5.06
CA ASN A 13 12.62 -14.63 -5.36
C ASN A 13 11.51 -13.61 -5.07
N PHE A 14 10.31 -14.10 -4.74
CA PHE A 14 9.12 -13.35 -4.42
C PHE A 14 9.01 -13.22 -2.90
N VAL A 15 9.55 -12.13 -2.36
CA VAL A 15 9.53 -11.89 -0.91
C VAL A 15 8.52 -10.80 -0.59
N TYR A 16 8.53 -9.72 -1.36
CA TYR A 16 7.75 -8.53 -1.10
C TYR A 16 6.50 -8.46 -1.96
N ILE A 17 5.53 -7.66 -1.52
CA ILE A 17 4.26 -7.49 -2.24
C ILE A 17 4.46 -6.93 -3.65
N TYR A 18 5.46 -6.05 -3.84
CA TYR A 18 5.80 -5.52 -5.16
C TYR A 18 6.58 -6.52 -6.04
N ASP A 19 7.03 -7.65 -5.51
CA ASP A 19 7.62 -8.72 -6.31
C ASP A 19 6.54 -9.58 -6.99
N ILE A 20 5.29 -9.54 -6.52
CA ILE A 20 4.17 -10.31 -7.11
C ILE A 20 4.01 -9.90 -8.58
N PRO A 21 4.04 -10.85 -9.53
CA PRO A 21 3.90 -10.48 -10.94
C PRO A 21 2.57 -9.78 -11.20
N TRP A 22 2.60 -8.81 -12.13
CA TRP A 22 1.48 -7.89 -12.35
C TRP A 22 0.15 -8.59 -12.62
N THR A 23 0.16 -9.70 -13.36
CA THR A 23 -1.05 -10.46 -13.69
C THR A 23 -1.73 -11.00 -12.44
N GLU A 24 -0.97 -11.61 -11.53
CA GLU A 24 -1.47 -12.16 -10.27
C GLU A 24 -1.85 -11.05 -9.29
N GLN A 25 -1.08 -9.96 -9.24
CA GLN A 25 -1.43 -8.78 -8.46
C GLN A 25 -2.76 -8.18 -8.92
N LYS A 26 -2.98 -8.05 -10.23
CA LYS A 26 -4.24 -7.50 -10.78
C LYS A 26 -5.43 -8.40 -10.51
N ARG A 27 -5.26 -9.72 -10.62
CA ARG A 27 -6.29 -10.70 -10.25
C ARG A 27 -6.61 -10.62 -8.76
N LEU A 28 -5.59 -10.51 -7.91
CA LEU A 28 -5.75 -10.37 -6.47
C LEU A 28 -6.53 -9.10 -6.10
N THR A 29 -6.13 -7.94 -6.61
CA THR A 29 -6.80 -6.68 -6.28
C THR A 29 -8.23 -6.63 -6.78
N CYS A 30 -8.48 -7.17 -7.99
CA CYS A 30 -9.83 -7.31 -8.52
C CYS A 30 -10.71 -8.21 -7.62
N GLN A 31 -10.16 -9.30 -7.08
CA GLN A 31 -10.88 -10.16 -6.13
C GLN A 31 -11.17 -9.44 -4.81
N LEU A 32 -10.22 -8.66 -4.29
CA LEU A 32 -10.38 -7.90 -3.05
C LEU A 32 -11.42 -6.78 -3.16
N ASP A 33 -11.48 -6.11 -4.32
CA ASP A 33 -12.50 -5.09 -4.60
C ASP A 33 -13.90 -5.72 -4.69
N GLN A 34 -14.03 -6.86 -5.38
CA GLN A 34 -15.31 -7.57 -5.52
C GLN A 34 -15.86 -8.05 -4.17
N ASP A 35 -15.00 -8.56 -3.30
CA ASP A 35 -15.41 -9.07 -1.99
C ASP A 35 -15.75 -7.94 -1.00
N GLY A 36 -15.40 -6.69 -1.31
CA GLY A 36 -15.60 -5.51 -0.45
C GLY A 36 -14.79 -5.54 0.86
N LYS A 37 -14.02 -6.60 1.10
CA LYS A 37 -13.27 -6.84 2.35
C LYS A 37 -11.92 -6.12 2.41
N TRP A 38 -11.52 -5.38 1.38
CA TRP A 38 -10.29 -4.58 1.42
C TRP A 38 -10.33 -3.52 2.54
N VAL A 39 -11.51 -3.00 2.90
CA VAL A 39 -11.69 -2.02 4.00
C VAL A 39 -11.46 -2.68 5.38
N PRO A 40 -12.19 -3.75 5.78
CA PRO A 40 -11.88 -4.49 7.00
C PRO A 40 -10.42 -4.95 7.09
N LEU A 41 -9.85 -5.43 5.99
CA LEU A 41 -8.45 -5.84 5.92
C LEU A 41 -7.51 -4.67 6.23
N ALA A 42 -7.73 -3.50 5.63
CA ALA A 42 -6.93 -2.32 5.86
C ALA A 42 -7.01 -1.85 7.33
N LEU A 43 -8.23 -1.72 7.85
CA LEU A 43 -8.50 -1.16 9.19
C LEU A 43 -8.09 -2.09 10.33
N LYS A 44 -8.44 -3.38 10.23
CA LYS A 44 -8.24 -4.32 11.34
C LYS A 44 -6.85 -4.92 11.36
N ARG A 45 -6.20 -5.07 10.19
CA ARG A 45 -5.07 -5.99 10.02
C ARG A 45 -3.81 -5.35 9.49
N MET A 46 -3.96 -4.38 8.59
CA MET A 46 -2.83 -3.64 8.02
C MET A 46 -2.49 -2.37 8.81
N GLY A 47 -3.31 -1.99 9.81
CA GLY A 47 -3.04 -0.88 10.71
C GLY A 47 -3.37 0.50 10.16
N TYR A 48 -4.11 0.59 9.05
CA TYR A 48 -4.55 1.88 8.50
C TYR A 48 -5.66 2.50 9.35
N GLY A 49 -5.61 3.81 9.53
CA GLY A 49 -6.70 4.56 10.14
C GLY A 49 -7.90 4.72 9.21
N ALA A 50 -9.09 4.98 9.77
CA ALA A 50 -10.31 5.24 9.00
C ALA A 50 -10.14 6.36 7.96
N VAL A 51 -9.48 7.45 8.36
CA VAL A 51 -9.19 8.60 7.49
C VAL A 51 -8.31 8.21 6.30
N GLU A 52 -7.30 7.37 6.51
CA GLU A 52 -6.42 6.91 5.43
C GLU A 52 -7.15 5.99 4.44
N VAL A 53 -8.03 5.13 4.95
CA VAL A 53 -8.85 4.25 4.10
C VAL A 53 -9.86 5.06 3.28
N GLU A 54 -10.48 6.07 3.88
CA GLU A 54 -11.34 7.02 3.15
C GLU A 54 -10.58 7.82 2.10
N ASP A 55 -9.35 8.24 2.39
CA ASP A 55 -8.48 8.91 1.42
C ASP A 55 -8.18 8.01 0.22
N ILE A 56 -7.79 6.74 0.47
CA ILE A 56 -7.60 5.74 -0.58
C ILE A 56 -8.87 5.62 -1.43
N GLN A 57 -10.03 5.45 -0.80
CA GLN A 57 -11.30 5.31 -1.51
C GLN A 57 -11.64 6.54 -2.36
N ARG A 58 -11.48 7.75 -1.80
CA ARG A 58 -11.77 9.01 -2.48
C ARG A 58 -10.84 9.25 -3.66
N CYS A 59 -9.53 9.02 -3.50
CA CYS A 59 -8.57 9.09 -4.60
C CYS A 59 -8.91 8.12 -5.74
N CYS A 60 -9.29 6.88 -5.39
CA CYS A 60 -9.67 5.86 -6.37
C CYS A 60 -10.97 6.21 -7.11
N ALA A 61 -11.97 6.75 -6.40
CA ALA A 61 -13.22 7.19 -7.01
C ALA A 61 -13.03 8.30 -8.06
N GLN A 62 -12.06 9.20 -7.85
CA GLN A 62 -11.73 10.26 -8.81
C GLN A 62 -10.89 9.76 -9.99
N SER A 63 -10.02 8.77 -9.77
CA SER A 63 -9.04 8.32 -10.77
C SER A 63 -9.46 7.06 -11.53
N GLY A 64 -10.59 6.44 -11.17
CA GLY A 64 -11.01 5.14 -11.72
C GLY A 64 -10.06 3.98 -11.38
N ARG A 65 -9.25 4.13 -10.32
CA ARG A 65 -8.30 3.10 -9.86
C ARG A 65 -8.99 2.12 -8.91
N SER A 66 -8.43 0.93 -8.78
CA SER A 66 -8.83 -0.05 -7.76
C SER A 66 -8.38 0.40 -6.36
N PRO A 67 -9.29 0.51 -5.37
CA PRO A 67 -8.92 0.76 -3.98
C PRO A 67 -7.98 -0.29 -3.40
N ALA A 68 -8.22 -1.58 -3.65
CA ALA A 68 -7.34 -2.65 -3.21
C ALA A 68 -5.94 -2.57 -3.85
N GLU A 69 -5.84 -2.15 -5.11
CA GLU A 69 -4.55 -1.92 -5.79
C GLU A 69 -3.76 -0.79 -5.12
N GLN A 70 -4.42 0.32 -4.77
CA GLN A 70 -3.76 1.42 -4.08
C GLN A 70 -3.37 1.06 -2.64
N LEU A 71 -4.20 0.27 -1.95
CA LEU A 71 -3.88 -0.28 -0.64
C LEU A 71 -2.62 -1.16 -0.68
N LEU A 72 -2.60 -2.18 -1.54
CA LEU A 72 -1.44 -3.08 -1.65
C LEU A 72 -0.18 -2.35 -2.10
N LYS A 73 -0.30 -1.34 -2.95
CA LYS A 73 0.83 -0.49 -3.33
C LYS A 73 1.40 0.28 -2.14
N LYS A 74 0.55 0.97 -1.37
CA LYS A 74 0.97 1.70 -0.17
C LYS A 74 1.60 0.75 0.86
N TRP A 75 1.00 -0.42 1.07
CA TRP A 75 1.46 -1.39 2.05
C TRP A 75 2.77 -2.07 1.60
N GLY A 76 2.91 -2.39 0.31
CA GLY A 76 4.16 -2.89 -0.26
C GLY A 76 5.32 -1.90 -0.15
N ASN A 77 5.06 -0.59 -0.24
CA ASN A 77 6.10 0.43 -0.03
C ASN A 77 6.65 0.48 1.41
N LEU A 78 5.94 -0.12 2.37
CA LEU A 78 6.42 -0.32 3.75
C LEU A 78 7.22 -1.62 3.90
N ASN A 79 7.63 -2.23 2.79
CA ASN A 79 8.37 -3.49 2.72
C ASN A 79 7.63 -4.70 3.33
N HIS A 80 6.30 -4.67 3.35
CA HIS A 80 5.52 -5.84 3.73
C HIS A 80 5.72 -6.98 2.71
N THR A 81 5.73 -8.19 3.25
CA THR A 81 6.00 -9.42 2.49
C THR A 81 4.71 -10.06 1.96
N ILE A 82 4.86 -10.92 0.95
CA ILE A 82 3.75 -11.74 0.44
C ILE A 82 3.23 -12.66 1.55
N THR A 83 4.11 -13.11 2.45
CA THR A 83 3.75 -13.89 3.63
C THR A 83 2.89 -13.08 4.59
N ASP A 84 3.25 -11.83 4.90
CA ASP A 84 2.43 -10.95 5.73
C ASP A 84 1.04 -10.80 5.11
N LEU A 85 1.00 -10.54 3.80
CA LEU A 85 -0.24 -10.40 3.03
C LEU A 85 -1.11 -11.66 3.13
N PHE A 86 -0.50 -12.83 3.00
CA PHE A 86 -1.19 -14.11 3.09
C PHE A 86 -1.80 -14.35 4.49
N VAL A 87 -1.04 -14.02 5.55
CA VAL A 87 -1.49 -14.16 6.94
C VAL A 87 -2.59 -13.16 7.29
N VAL A 88 -2.53 -11.92 6.79
CA VAL A 88 -3.61 -10.95 7.03
C VAL A 88 -4.88 -11.34 6.29
N MET A 89 -4.77 -11.85 5.06
CA MET A 89 -5.92 -12.33 4.30
C MET A 89 -6.59 -13.55 4.93
N SER A 90 -5.82 -14.50 5.48
CA SER A 90 -6.40 -15.71 6.10
C SER A 90 -7.33 -15.37 7.26
N GLN A 91 -6.93 -14.42 8.08
CA GLN A 91 -7.67 -14.00 9.26
C GLN A 91 -8.90 -13.12 8.94
N GLU A 92 -8.98 -12.50 7.75
CA GLU A 92 -10.22 -11.85 7.26
C GLU A 92 -11.07 -12.78 6.37
N GLY A 93 -10.71 -14.06 6.28
CA GLY A 93 -11.46 -15.05 5.51
C GLY A 93 -11.39 -14.86 3.99
N LEU A 94 -10.30 -14.27 3.49
CA LEU A 94 -10.08 -13.94 2.07
C LEU A 94 -9.46 -15.12 1.28
N PHE A 95 -10.01 -16.33 1.41
CA PHE A 95 -9.41 -17.55 0.84
C PHE A 95 -9.31 -17.56 -0.67
N SER A 96 -10.32 -17.05 -1.39
CA SER A 96 -10.29 -16.95 -2.85
C SER A 96 -9.13 -16.08 -3.34
N ALA A 97 -8.81 -15.02 -2.58
CA ALA A 97 -7.67 -14.15 -2.86
C ALA A 97 -6.34 -14.82 -2.48
N MET A 98 -6.29 -15.58 -1.38
CA MET A 98 -5.11 -16.37 -1.00
C MET A 98 -4.75 -17.42 -2.05
N GLU A 99 -5.73 -18.07 -2.67
CA GLU A 99 -5.53 -19.06 -3.74
C GLU A 99 -4.79 -18.47 -4.95
N ILE A 100 -4.92 -17.17 -5.21
CA ILE A 100 -4.25 -16.48 -6.32
C ILE A 100 -2.74 -16.38 -6.07
N ILE A 101 -2.33 -16.09 -4.84
CA ILE A 101 -0.92 -15.84 -4.49
C ILE A 101 -0.22 -17.01 -3.81
N LYS A 102 -0.91 -18.11 -3.50
CA LYS A 102 -0.32 -19.26 -2.79
C LYS A 102 0.95 -19.82 -3.43
N ARG A 103 1.10 -19.70 -4.75
CA ARG A 103 2.29 -20.17 -5.49
C ARG A 103 3.57 -19.41 -5.13
N PHE A 104 3.44 -18.22 -4.56
CA PHE A 104 4.55 -17.36 -4.12
C PHE A 104 4.79 -17.42 -2.62
N VAL A 105 3.98 -18.17 -1.88
CA VAL A 105 4.03 -18.28 -0.42
C VAL A 105 4.52 -19.68 -0.04
N ASP A 106 5.28 -19.77 1.05
CA ASP A 106 5.81 -21.03 1.55
C ASP A 106 4.69 -22.08 1.69
N PRO A 107 4.87 -23.31 1.14
CA PRO A 107 3.89 -24.38 1.22
C PRO A 107 3.43 -24.71 2.63
N GLN A 108 4.27 -24.48 3.64
CA GLN A 108 3.90 -24.65 5.04
C GLN A 108 2.75 -23.74 5.42
N LEU A 109 2.60 -22.54 4.85
CA LEU A 109 1.49 -21.65 5.21
C LEU A 109 0.17 -22.04 4.54
N HIS A 110 0.18 -22.96 3.56
CA HIS A 110 -1.02 -23.32 2.82
C HIS A 110 -2.09 -24.02 3.68
N TYR A 111 -1.75 -24.50 4.88
CA TYR A 111 -2.76 -25.00 5.84
C TYR A 111 -3.77 -23.92 6.24
N LEU A 112 -3.40 -22.63 6.20
CA LEU A 112 -4.28 -21.52 6.55
C LEU A 112 -5.51 -21.44 5.63
N ILE A 113 -5.39 -21.92 4.39
CA ILE A 113 -6.52 -22.00 3.45
C ILE A 113 -7.49 -23.13 3.83
N LYS A 114 -6.96 -24.24 4.34
CA LYS A 114 -7.76 -25.43 4.71
C LYS A 114 -8.41 -25.33 6.09
N GLN A 115 -7.73 -24.68 7.04
CA GLN A 115 -8.20 -24.60 8.42
C GLN A 115 -9.57 -23.91 8.53
N GLU A 116 -9.83 -22.91 7.68
CA GLU A 116 -11.12 -22.23 7.72
C GLU A 116 -12.22 -22.92 6.94
N SER A 117 -11.91 -23.81 5.98
CA SER A 117 -12.98 -24.64 5.38
C SER A 117 -13.66 -25.48 6.47
N LEU A 118 -12.87 -26.01 7.42
CA LEU A 118 -13.36 -26.78 8.56
C LEU A 118 -14.14 -25.91 9.57
N VAL A 119 -13.67 -24.69 9.85
CA VAL A 119 -14.37 -23.76 10.76
C VAL A 119 -15.64 -23.20 10.12
N ALA A 120 -15.63 -22.91 8.82
CA ALA A 120 -16.80 -22.45 8.07
C ALA A 120 -17.87 -23.54 7.96
N GLU A 121 -17.49 -24.81 7.77
CA GLU A 121 -18.40 -25.96 7.84
C GLU A 121 -19.05 -26.03 9.23
N SER A 122 -18.25 -25.93 10.31
CA SER A 122 -18.75 -25.99 11.68
C SER A 122 -19.63 -24.80 12.09
N ARG A 123 -19.46 -23.62 11.48
CA ARG A 123 -20.32 -22.44 11.69
C ARG A 123 -21.65 -22.53 10.95
N LYS A 124 -21.73 -23.27 9.85
CA LYS A 124 -23.00 -23.55 9.16
C LYS A 124 -23.89 -24.47 9.97
N GLU A 125 -23.31 -25.42 10.70
CA GLU A 125 -24.03 -26.39 11.55
C GLU A 125 -24.69 -25.76 12.79
N LEU A 126 -24.30 -24.53 13.20
CA LEU A 126 -24.84 -23.86 14.40
C LEU A 126 -25.95 -22.84 14.11
N ASN A 127 -26.28 -22.58 12.85
CA ASN A 127 -27.48 -21.82 12.49
C ASN A 127 -28.59 -22.79 12.09
N GLY A 128 -29.24 -23.39 13.10
CA GLY A 128 -30.55 -24.01 12.88
C GLY A 128 -31.53 -22.99 12.28
N PRO A 129 -32.52 -23.43 11.48
CA PRO A 129 -33.44 -22.52 10.81
C PRO A 129 -34.13 -21.60 11.83
N PRO A 130 -34.27 -20.29 11.55
CA PRO A 130 -35.06 -19.42 12.40
C PRO A 130 -36.50 -19.93 12.40
N ALA A 131 -37.06 -20.10 13.59
CA ALA A 131 -38.47 -20.43 13.77
C ALA A 131 -39.34 -19.38 13.03
N PRO A 132 -40.42 -19.78 12.34
CA PRO A 132 -41.29 -18.85 11.64
C PRO A 132 -42.10 -18.03 12.66
N SER A 133 -41.65 -16.81 12.92
CA SER A 133 -42.46 -15.81 13.63
C SER A 133 -43.48 -15.19 12.67
N ALA A 134 -44.74 -15.31 13.06
CA ALA A 134 -45.96 -14.89 12.37
C ALA A 134 -46.03 -13.37 12.07
N PRO A 135 -46.98 -12.92 11.21
CA PRO A 135 -46.93 -11.62 10.57
C PRO A 135 -47.42 -10.50 11.51
N VAL A 136 -46.72 -9.36 11.52
CA VAL A 136 -47.23 -8.11 12.08
C VAL A 136 -47.71 -7.24 10.93
N LEU A 137 -48.98 -6.83 11.04
CA LEU A 137 -49.76 -6.07 10.08
C LEU A 137 -49.25 -4.62 9.91
N GLU A 138 -49.29 -4.17 8.66
CA GLU A 138 -49.20 -2.77 8.22
C GLU A 138 -50.18 -1.85 8.95
N HIS A 139 -49.77 -0.59 9.14
CA HIS A 139 -50.68 0.56 9.03
C HIS A 139 -49.95 1.80 8.50
N SER A 140 -50.42 2.26 7.35
CA SER A 140 -50.05 3.48 6.61
C SER A 140 -50.63 4.76 7.22
N LYS A 141 -49.92 5.89 6.97
CA LYS A 141 -50.42 7.26 6.68
C LYS A 141 -49.29 8.26 6.91
N ASP A 142 -49.13 9.40 6.23
CA ASP A 142 -49.55 10.01 4.95
C ASP A 142 -48.93 11.44 4.98
N GLY A 143 -48.67 12.05 3.81
CA GLY A 143 -48.44 13.51 3.63
C GLY A 143 -46.97 13.98 3.60
N ASN A 144 -46.35 14.34 2.46
CA ASN A 144 -46.53 15.54 1.60
C ASN A 144 -46.13 16.86 2.34
N SER A 145 -45.36 17.84 1.85
CA SER A 145 -45.07 18.34 0.49
C SER A 145 -43.84 19.29 0.53
N ASP A 146 -43.07 19.29 -0.56
CA ASP A 146 -42.63 20.44 -1.38
C ASP A 146 -42.10 21.76 -0.74
N SER A 147 -40.89 22.17 -1.17
CA SER A 147 -40.53 23.50 -1.74
C SER A 147 -39.04 23.83 -1.47
N VAL A 148 -38.18 23.89 -2.50
CA VAL A 148 -37.93 25.02 -3.45
C VAL A 148 -36.86 26.00 -2.92
N VAL A 149 -35.64 25.78 -3.45
CA VAL A 149 -34.67 26.75 -4.05
C VAL A 149 -33.97 27.83 -3.15
N PRO A 150 -32.65 28.06 -3.32
CA PRO A 150 -31.82 28.96 -2.49
C PRO A 150 -31.85 30.41 -3.01
N PRO A 151 -31.20 31.40 -2.35
CA PRO A 151 -29.88 31.82 -2.86
C PRO A 151 -28.95 32.47 -1.80
N ALA A 152 -27.65 32.57 -2.10
CA ALA A 152 -26.90 33.83 -1.99
C ALA A 152 -25.43 33.60 -2.37
N ALA A 153 -25.07 34.09 -3.56
CA ALA A 153 -23.71 34.36 -3.93
C ALA A 153 -23.14 35.47 -3.04
N PHE A 154 -22.00 35.23 -2.40
CA PHE A 154 -21.14 36.30 -1.90
C PHE A 154 -19.86 36.35 -2.71
N GLN A 155 -19.87 37.28 -3.65
CA GLN A 155 -18.73 37.74 -4.42
C GLN A 155 -18.08 38.87 -3.62
N GLN A 156 -16.80 38.74 -3.28
CA GLN A 156 -15.99 39.86 -2.80
C GLN A 156 -14.60 39.72 -3.42
N LYS A 157 -14.41 40.29 -4.61
CA LYS A 157 -14.00 41.68 -4.87
C LYS A 157 -12.64 42.00 -4.24
N VAL A 158 -11.59 41.77 -5.02
CA VAL A 158 -10.29 42.41 -4.90
C VAL A 158 -10.42 43.93 -5.01
N PRO A 159 -9.63 44.68 -4.23
CA PRO A 159 -9.03 45.92 -4.72
C PRO A 159 -7.50 45.84 -4.65
N ALA A 160 -6.88 46.20 -5.77
CA ALA A 160 -5.46 46.44 -5.91
C ALA A 160 -5.04 47.74 -5.20
N VAL A 161 -3.98 47.68 -4.41
CA VAL A 161 -3.13 48.84 -4.10
C VAL A 161 -1.68 48.36 -4.13
N ALA A 162 -0.92 48.87 -5.10
CA ALA A 162 0.51 48.65 -5.24
C ALA A 162 1.29 49.60 -4.31
N PRO A 163 2.37 49.15 -3.65
CA PRO A 163 3.42 50.02 -3.12
C PRO A 163 4.54 50.28 -4.16
N PRO A 164 5.41 51.29 -3.94
CA PRO A 164 6.16 51.96 -5.01
C PRO A 164 7.36 51.17 -5.54
N ILE A 165 7.65 51.42 -6.82
CA ILE A 165 8.80 50.91 -7.57
C ILE A 165 10.09 51.55 -6.99
N VAL A 166 10.92 50.74 -6.34
CA VAL A 166 12.35 51.04 -6.17
C VAL A 166 13.11 50.39 -7.34
N PRO A 167 14.03 51.09 -8.03
CA PRO A 167 14.80 50.48 -9.10
C PRO A 167 15.85 49.57 -8.48
N VAL A 168 15.55 48.27 -8.39
CA VAL A 168 16.57 47.28 -8.02
C VAL A 168 17.46 47.04 -9.25
N VAL A 169 18.63 47.65 -9.24
CA VAL A 169 19.75 47.29 -10.13
C VAL A 169 20.03 45.81 -9.90
N ALA A 170 19.90 45.00 -10.95
CA ALA A 170 20.25 43.59 -10.91
C ALA A 170 21.75 43.45 -10.62
N PRO A 171 22.17 42.80 -9.51
CA PRO A 171 23.54 42.36 -9.41
C PRO A 171 23.68 41.18 -10.37
N GLN A 172 24.51 41.38 -11.38
CA GLN A 172 24.94 40.35 -12.32
C GLN A 172 25.51 39.16 -11.51
N PRO A 173 25.16 37.91 -11.83
CA PRO A 173 25.73 36.77 -11.13
C PRO A 173 27.25 36.79 -11.34
N PRO A 174 28.07 36.77 -10.27
CA PRO A 174 29.49 36.53 -10.44
C PRO A 174 29.65 35.16 -11.10
N GLN A 175 30.37 35.12 -12.21
CA GLN A 175 30.81 33.88 -12.85
C GLN A 175 31.74 33.17 -11.86
N VAL A 176 31.17 32.41 -10.92
CA VAL A 176 31.93 31.62 -9.96
C VAL A 176 32.47 30.40 -10.68
N LEU A 177 33.77 30.48 -10.92
CA LEU A 177 34.68 29.43 -11.34
C LEU A 177 34.30 28.08 -10.72
N PHE A 178 33.85 27.13 -11.54
CA PHE A 178 33.69 25.73 -11.17
C PHE A 178 35.05 25.16 -10.74
N GLY A 179 35.26 25.00 -9.44
CA GLY A 179 36.32 24.20 -8.84
C GLY A 179 35.71 23.15 -7.90
N PRO A 180 36.27 21.94 -7.79
CA PRO A 180 35.73 20.87 -6.96
C PRO A 180 36.11 21.12 -5.50
N ALA A 181 35.35 21.96 -4.82
CA ALA A 181 35.48 22.13 -3.38
C ALA A 181 34.09 22.22 -2.76
N SER A 182 33.77 21.13 -2.07
CA SER A 182 32.66 20.87 -1.17
C SER A 182 31.95 22.11 -0.62
N ILE A 183 30.65 22.18 -0.86
CA ILE A 183 29.76 23.14 -0.21
C ILE A 183 29.76 22.84 1.30
N PRO A 184 30.03 23.82 2.18
CA PRO A 184 29.80 23.64 3.61
C PRO A 184 28.29 23.55 3.84
N GLY A 185 27.80 22.32 4.06
CA GLY A 185 26.38 21.98 4.15
C GLY A 185 25.79 21.26 2.94
N GLY A 186 26.59 20.92 1.92
CA GLY A 186 26.16 20.09 0.80
C GLY A 186 26.38 18.60 1.04
N LEU A 187 25.51 17.77 0.48
CA LEU A 187 25.73 16.31 0.45
C LEU A 187 27.03 16.01 -0.31
N PRO A 188 27.89 15.10 0.19
CA PRO A 188 29.08 14.66 -0.54
C PRO A 188 28.69 14.15 -1.93
N GLN A 189 29.32 14.69 -2.97
CA GLN A 189 29.09 14.28 -4.35
C GLN A 189 30.07 13.18 -4.71
N PHE A 190 29.54 11.98 -4.99
CA PHE A 190 30.33 10.84 -5.48
C PHE A 190 29.91 10.51 -6.92
N SER A 191 30.89 10.23 -7.77
CA SER A 191 30.66 9.68 -9.10
C SER A 191 30.18 8.22 -9.01
N TYR A 192 29.52 7.75 -10.06
CA TYR A 192 29.08 6.35 -10.14
C TYR A 192 30.26 5.37 -10.02
N GLU A 193 31.41 5.69 -10.59
CA GLU A 193 32.60 4.83 -10.52
C GLU A 193 33.19 4.77 -9.11
N GLU A 194 33.16 5.86 -8.35
CA GLU A 194 33.53 5.85 -6.93
C GLU A 194 32.58 4.98 -6.10
N LEU A 195 31.27 5.10 -6.33
CA LEU A 195 30.27 4.24 -5.67
C LEU A 195 30.46 2.77 -6.03
N ARG A 196 30.73 2.48 -7.31
CA ARG A 196 30.99 1.13 -7.81
C ARG A 196 32.25 0.53 -7.19
N SER A 197 33.34 1.30 -7.12
CA SER A 197 34.59 0.86 -6.48
C SER A 197 34.41 0.68 -4.97
N ALA A 198 33.76 1.63 -4.29
CA ALA A 198 33.54 1.58 -2.85
C ALA A 198 32.69 0.37 -2.42
N THR A 199 31.75 -0.06 -3.26
CA THR A 199 30.84 -1.20 -3.00
C THR A 199 31.37 -2.54 -3.51
N ASP A 200 32.61 -2.60 -4.02
CA ASP A 200 33.19 -3.75 -4.70
C ASP A 200 32.29 -4.26 -5.85
N ASN A 201 32.02 -3.37 -6.79
CA ASN A 201 31.15 -3.59 -7.95
C ASN A 201 29.75 -4.12 -7.56
N TRP A 202 29.15 -3.54 -6.51
CA TRP A 202 27.83 -3.96 -6.00
C TRP A 202 27.81 -5.43 -5.57
N SER A 203 28.89 -5.90 -4.92
CA SER A 203 29.00 -7.28 -4.44
C SER A 203 27.86 -7.64 -3.50
N LYS A 204 27.30 -8.84 -3.64
CA LYS A 204 26.22 -9.36 -2.79
C LYS A 204 26.65 -9.50 -1.32
N GLU A 205 27.94 -9.63 -1.06
CA GLU A 205 28.53 -9.67 0.28
C GLU A 205 28.45 -8.30 0.99
N ASN A 206 28.28 -7.24 0.21
CA ASN A 206 28.09 -5.87 0.67
C ASN A 206 26.61 -5.46 0.72
N GLU A 207 25.66 -6.31 0.33
CA GLU A 207 24.23 -6.03 0.45
C GLU A 207 23.84 -5.95 1.95
N LEU A 208 23.40 -4.77 2.40
CA LEU A 208 22.86 -4.54 3.73
C LEU A 208 21.36 -4.88 3.81
N GLY A 209 20.65 -4.73 2.70
CA GLY A 209 19.23 -5.04 2.62
C GLY A 209 18.61 -4.64 1.29
N ARG A 210 17.36 -5.08 1.09
CA ARG A 210 16.55 -4.85 -0.10
C ARG A 210 15.14 -4.44 0.32
N GLY A 211 14.53 -3.54 -0.45
CA GLY A 211 13.19 -3.02 -0.18
C GLY A 211 12.54 -2.36 -1.40
N GLY A 212 11.39 -1.73 -1.21
CA GLY A 212 10.64 -1.07 -2.29
C GLY A 212 11.37 0.13 -2.91
N PHE A 213 12.45 0.59 -2.28
CA PHE A 213 13.31 1.68 -2.72
C PHE A 213 14.63 1.20 -3.36
N GLY A 214 14.83 -0.11 -3.49
CA GLY A 214 16.03 -0.71 -4.10
C GLY A 214 16.87 -1.52 -3.10
N ILE A 215 18.13 -1.72 -3.46
CA ILE A 215 19.11 -2.50 -2.69
C ILE A 215 20.11 -1.53 -2.06
N VAL A 216 20.38 -1.72 -0.77
CA VAL A 216 21.35 -0.93 -0.01
C VAL A 216 22.63 -1.73 0.10
N TYR A 217 23.76 -1.13 -0.29
CA TYR A 217 25.09 -1.74 -0.16
C TYR A 217 25.94 -0.95 0.83
N LYS A 218 26.78 -1.64 1.61
CA LYS A 218 27.89 -1.02 2.34
C LYS A 218 29.04 -0.79 1.38
N GLY A 219 29.73 0.33 1.53
CA GLY A 219 30.94 0.61 0.76
C GLY A 219 31.96 1.37 1.59
N PHE A 220 33.23 1.26 1.19
CA PHE A 220 34.34 1.94 1.83
C PHE A 220 35.05 2.83 0.82
N PHE A 221 34.97 4.15 1.02
CA PHE A 221 35.74 5.11 0.23
C PHE A 221 37.17 5.16 0.76
N LYS A 222 38.15 4.95 -0.13
CA LYS A 222 39.53 5.33 0.16
C LYS A 222 39.63 6.83 -0.10
N LEU A 223 39.56 7.61 0.97
CA LEU A 223 39.89 9.03 0.99
C LEU A 223 41.40 9.23 0.79
#